data_AF-A0A0B7BSB9-F1
#
_entry.id   AF-A0A0B7BSB9-F1
#
_cell.length_a   1.000
_cell.length_b   1.000
_cell.length_c   1.000
_cell.angle_alpha   90.00
_cell.angle_beta   90.00
_cell.angle_gamma   90.00
#
_symmetry.space_group_name_H-M   'P 1'
#
loop_
_entity.id
_entity.type
_entity.pdbx_description
1 polymer ?
#
loop_
_entity_poly.entity_id
_entity_poly.type
_entity_poly.pdbx_seq_one_letter_code
_entity_poly.pdbx_strand_id
1 'polypeptide(L)'
;GPTIKKTAPLKTKTGEVLIDRKKQMERWVELYLELCSSQNVVTDIAFDAIKALPTLGTLDQMSLGAEISVAIGALAGVRAAGGDGIPLG
;
A
#
# COMPACT_ATOMS: atom_id res chain seq x y z
N GLY A 1 -30.71 -0.56 -1.84
CA GLY A 1 -31.00 -0.77 -3.27
C GLY A 1 -29.73 -1.20 -3.99
N PRO A 2 -29.78 -1.89 -5.15
CA PRO A 2 -28.57 -2.33 -5.83
C PRO A 2 -27.85 -1.11 -6.41
N THR A 3 -26.56 -0.97 -6.07
CA THR A 3 -25.69 0.06 -6.63
C THR A 3 -25.52 -0.20 -8.12
N ILE A 4 -26.22 0.57 -8.95
CA ILE A 4 -26.01 0.56 -10.40
C ILE A 4 -24.64 1.18 -10.65
N LYS A 5 -23.63 0.34 -10.89
CA LYS A 5 -22.32 0.79 -11.39
C LYS A 5 -22.53 1.30 -12.81
N LYS A 6 -22.75 2.61 -12.97
CA LYS A 6 -22.82 3.27 -14.28
C LYS A 6 -21.41 3.37 -14.85
N THR A 7 -20.96 2.32 -15.54
CA THR A 7 -19.77 2.42 -16.39
C THR A 7 -20.14 3.14 -17.67
N ALA A 8 -19.40 4.20 -18.03
CA ALA A 8 -19.62 4.92 -19.26
C ALA A 8 -19.37 4.01 -20.48
N PRO A 9 -20.16 4.14 -21.57
CA PRO A 9 -19.98 3.32 -22.76
C PRO A 9 -18.67 3.63 -23.46
N LEU A 10 -17.95 2.59 -23.89
CA LEU A 10 -16.71 2.74 -24.65
C LEU A 10 -17.03 3.20 -26.08
N LYS A 11 -16.32 4.23 -26.53
CA LYS A 11 -16.55 4.86 -27.84
C LYS A 11 -15.36 4.77 -28.77
N THR A 12 -15.65 4.75 -30.07
CA THR A 12 -14.67 4.98 -31.12
C THR A 12 -14.09 6.39 -31.03
N LYS A 13 -13.02 6.67 -31.78
CA LYS A 13 -12.46 8.02 -31.92
C LYS A 13 -13.47 9.02 -32.52
N THR A 14 -14.42 8.52 -33.32
CA THR A 14 -15.52 9.30 -33.92
C THR A 14 -16.72 9.48 -32.98
N GLY A 15 -16.69 8.87 -31.78
CA GLY A 15 -17.72 9.05 -30.75
C GLY A 15 -18.86 8.02 -30.79
N GLU A 16 -18.81 7.04 -31.68
CA GLU A 16 -19.80 5.96 -31.78
C GLU A 16 -19.60 4.93 -30.67
N VAL A 17 -20.69 4.40 -30.12
CA VAL A 17 -20.62 3.39 -29.06
C VAL A 17 -20.20 2.05 -29.64
N LEU A 18 -19.13 1.47 -29.08
CA LEU A 18 -18.65 0.14 -29.44
C LEU A 18 -19.44 -0.93 -28.68
N ILE A 19 -20.12 -1.80 -29.41
CA ILE A 19 -20.86 -2.96 -28.86
C ILE A 19 -20.09 -4.27 -29.08
N ASP A 20 -19.31 -4.36 -30.15
CA ASP A 20 -18.52 -5.54 -30.47
C ASP A 20 -17.36 -5.74 -29.47
N ARG A 21 -17.30 -6.91 -28.85
CA ARG A 21 -16.34 -7.21 -27.79
C ARG A 21 -14.88 -7.17 -28.26
N LYS A 22 -14.61 -7.63 -29.49
CA LYS A 22 -13.24 -7.64 -30.04
C LYS A 22 -12.77 -6.20 -30.27
N LYS A 23 -13.60 -5.38 -30.92
CA LYS A 23 -13.33 -3.96 -31.14
C LYS A 23 -13.22 -3.18 -29.83
N GLN A 24 -14.01 -3.54 -28.82
CA GLN A 24 -13.85 -2.94 -27.49
C GLN A 24 -12.47 -3.24 -26.89
N MET A 25 -11.99 -4.48 -26.99
CA MET A 25 -10.67 -4.86 -26.47
C MET A 25 -9.55 -4.13 -27.21
N GLU A 26 -9.63 -4.07 -28.54
CA GLU A 26 -8.68 -3.30 -29.37
C GLU A 26 -8.68 -1.83 -28.94
N ARG A 27 -9.86 -1.23 -28.74
CA ARG A 27 -9.98 0.17 -28.29
C ARG A 27 -9.41 0.39 -26.87
N TRP A 28 -9.57 -0.57 -25.98
CA TRP A 28 -8.96 -0.52 -24.64
C TRP A 28 -7.43 -0.51 -24.70
N VAL A 29 -6.86 -1.36 -25.55
CA VAL A 29 -5.40 -1.41 -25.75
C VAL A 29 -4.90 -0.09 -26.32
N GLU A 30 -5.55 0.45 -27.35
CA GLU A 30 -5.20 1.76 -27.91
C GLU A 30 -5.21 2.87 -26.86
N LEU A 31 -6.29 2.98 -26.07
CA LEU A 31 -6.44 4.02 -25.05
C LEU A 31 -5.39 3.88 -23.94
N TYR A 32 -5.07 2.66 -23.55
CA TYR A 32 -4.04 2.41 -22.54
C TYR A 32 -2.66 2.80 -23.06
N LEU A 33 -2.32 2.44 -24.30
CA LEU A 33 -1.05 2.81 -24.92
C LEU A 33 -0.94 4.34 -25.09
N GLU A 34 -2.01 5.01 -25.48
CA GLU A 34 -2.07 6.47 -25.58
C GLU A 34 -1.81 7.13 -24.21
N LEU A 35 -2.44 6.62 -23.16
CA LEU A 35 -2.21 7.08 -21.78
C LEU A 35 -0.77 6.87 -21.33
N CYS A 36 -0.18 5.70 -21.60
CA CYS A 36 1.21 5.40 -21.25
C CYS A 36 2.22 6.21 -22.08
N SER A 37 1.87 6.58 -23.31
CA SER A 37 2.71 7.39 -24.19
C SER A 37 2.59 8.89 -23.89
N SER A 38 1.54 9.29 -23.17
CA SER A 38 1.34 10.68 -22.77
C SER A 38 2.40 11.07 -21.75
N GLN A 39 3.20 12.09 -22.10
CA GLN A 39 4.24 12.59 -21.21
C GLN A 39 3.59 13.26 -19.99
N ASN A 40 3.78 12.67 -18.81
CA ASN A 40 3.36 13.28 -17.56
C ASN A 40 4.42 14.30 -17.12
N VAL A 41 4.35 15.52 -17.66
CA VAL A 41 5.23 16.61 -17.25
C VAL A 41 4.76 17.14 -15.90
N VAL A 42 5.36 16.63 -14.83
CA VAL A 42 5.22 17.23 -13.50
C VAL A 42 6.21 18.39 -13.42
N THR A 43 5.70 19.60 -13.24
CA THR A 43 6.54 20.82 -13.13
C THR A 43 7.01 21.04 -11.70
N ASP A 44 8.10 21.78 -11.52
CA ASP A 44 8.57 22.18 -10.19
C ASP A 44 7.49 22.92 -9.39
N ILE A 45 6.65 23.71 -10.08
CA ILE A 45 5.48 24.39 -9.51
C ILE A 45 4.50 23.39 -8.86
N ALA A 46 4.31 22.22 -9.47
CA ALA A 46 3.45 21.18 -8.90
C ALA A 46 4.04 20.59 -7.62
N PHE A 47 5.37 20.49 -7.53
CA PHE A 47 6.06 20.08 -6.30
C PHE A 47 5.98 21.17 -5.22
N ASP A 48 6.19 22.43 -5.60
CA ASP A 48 6.10 23.58 -4.69
C ASP A 48 4.68 23.75 -4.10
N ALA A 49 3.65 23.34 -4.85
CA ALA A 49 2.27 23.35 -4.38
C ALA A 49 1.96 22.26 -3.33
N ILE A 50 2.78 21.20 -3.23
CA ILE A 50 2.62 20.15 -2.23
C ILE A 50 3.13 20.69 -0.89
N LYS A 51 2.20 20.98 0.03
CA LYS A 51 2.55 21.35 1.39
C LYS A 51 3.36 20.24 2.04
N ALA A 52 4.58 20.56 2.47
CA ALA A 52 5.38 19.67 3.28
C ALA A 52 4.60 19.30 4.56
N LEU A 53 4.41 18.00 4.79
CA LEU A 53 3.89 17.52 6.05
C LEU A 53 4.99 17.64 7.11
N PRO A 54 4.64 17.98 8.37
CA PRO A 54 5.62 18.03 9.43
C PRO A 54 6.25 16.64 9.62
N THR A 55 7.57 16.61 9.80
CA THR A 55 8.30 15.39 10.15
C THR A 55 7.75 14.83 11.46
N LEU A 56 7.22 13.61 11.43
CA LEU A 56 6.73 12.93 12.63
C LEU A 56 7.93 12.44 13.46
N GLY A 57 8.44 13.29 14.34
CA GLY A 57 9.60 13.00 15.20
C GLY A 57 9.38 11.89 16.23
N THR A 58 8.18 11.33 16.33
CA THR A 58 7.86 10.24 17.27
C THR A 58 8.09 8.84 16.69
N LEU A 59 8.37 8.69 15.39
CA LEU A 59 8.57 7.36 14.79
C LEU A 59 9.87 6.69 15.28
N ASP A 60 10.90 7.48 15.57
CA ASP A 60 12.18 7.02 16.14
C ASP A 60 12.16 6.94 17.68
N GLN A 61 11.03 7.31 18.30
CA GLN A 61 10.79 7.10 19.74
C GLN A 61 10.12 5.76 20.02
N MET A 62 10.43 4.72 19.23
CA MET A 62 10.26 3.37 19.73
C MET A 62 11.22 3.25 20.91
N SER A 63 10.67 3.30 22.12
CA SER A 63 11.42 3.18 23.36
C SER A 63 11.99 1.76 23.46
N LEU A 64 13.06 1.52 22.70
CA LEU A 64 13.85 0.29 22.70
C LEU A 64 14.25 -0.09 24.12
N GLY A 65 14.50 0.89 24.99
CA GLY A 65 14.77 0.67 26.41
C GLY A 65 13.61 0.01 27.17
N ALA A 66 12.37 0.43 26.92
CA ALA A 66 11.19 -0.17 27.55
C ALA A 66 10.94 -1.59 27.03
N GLU A 67 11.11 -1.82 25.73
CA GLU A 67 10.96 -3.16 25.13
C GLU A 67 12.04 -4.14 25.62
N ILE A 68 13.30 -3.69 25.72
CA ILE A 68 14.39 -4.49 26.31
C ILE A 68 14.10 -4.82 27.77
N SER A 69 13.63 -3.85 28.57
CA SER A 69 13.34 -4.07 29.98
C SER A 69 12.18 -5.06 30.18
N VAL A 70 11.16 -5.00 29.31
CA VAL A 70 10.06 -5.98 29.27
C VAL A 70 10.56 -7.37 28.87
N ALA A 71 11.41 -7.47 27.85
CA ALA A 71 11.98 -8.74 27.41
C ALA A 71 12.87 -9.40 28.49
N ILE A 72 13.69 -8.61 29.19
CA ILE A 72 14.49 -9.07 30.33
C ILE A 72 13.60 -9.56 31.47
N GLY A 73 12.54 -8.81 31.80
CA GLY A 73 11.57 -9.20 32.83
C GLY A 73 10.86 -10.52 32.50
N ALA A 74 10.49 -10.71 31.22
CA ALA A 74 9.91 -11.95 30.74
C ALA A 74 10.89 -13.13 30.84
N LEU A 75 12.18 -12.91 30.54
CA LEU A 75 13.24 -13.93 30.68
C LEU A 75 13.47 -14.33 32.14
N ALA A 76 13.45 -13.36 33.06
CA ALA A 76 13.59 -13.61 34.50
C ALA A 76 12.38 -14.38 35.09
N GLY A 77 11.21 -14.30 34.44
CA GLY A 77 10.03 -15.09 34.77
C GLY A 77 10.10 -16.54 34.30
N VAL A 78 10.93 -16.86 33.31
CA VAL A 78 11.18 -18.25 32.85
C VAL A 78 12.30 -18.87 33.68
N ARG A 79 12.10 -18.97 34.99
CA ARG A 79 12.73 -20.08 35.72
C ARG A 79 11.94 -21.31 35.33
N ALA A 80 12.41 -22.05 34.32
CA ALA A 80 11.92 -23.40 34.11
C ALA A 80 12.08 -24.12 35.44
N ALA A 81 10.95 -24.42 36.10
CA ALA A 81 10.93 -25.38 37.18
C ALA A 81 11.26 -26.72 36.53
N GLY A 82 12.55 -26.96 36.31
CA GLY A 82 13.10 -28.27 35.98
C GLY A 82 12.89 -29.16 37.17
N GLY A 83 11.66 -29.66 37.30
CA GLY A 83 11.29 -30.75 38.18
C GLY A 83 11.74 -32.08 37.58
N ASP A 84 13.00 -32.18 37.16
CA ASP A 84 13.56 -33.41 36.63
C ASP A 84 14.65 -33.83 37.63
N GLY A 85 14.21 -34.62 38.61
CA GLY A 85 14.98 -35.08 39.76
C GLY A 85 16.18 -35.94 39.39
N ILE A 86 17.29 -35.30 38.98
CA ILE A 86 18.61 -35.95 38.89
C ILE A 86 19.34 -35.70 40.23
N PRO A 87 19.62 -36.74 41.03
CA PRO A 87 20.40 -36.59 42.24
C PRO A 87 21.90 -36.49 41.89
N LEU A 88 22.60 -35.61 42.58
CA LEU A 88 24.07 -35.62 42.59
C LEU A 88 24.53 -36.64 43.65
N GLY A 89 25.05 -37.76 43.16
CA GLY A 89 25.66 -38.85 43.92
C GLY A 89 26.24 -39.89 43.00
#